data_AF-A0A7C5B199-F1
#
_entry.id   AF-A0A7C5B199-F1
#
_cell.length_a   1.000
_cell.length_b   1.000
_cell.length_c   1.000
_cell.angle_alpha   90.00
_cell.angle_beta   90.00
_cell.angle_gamma   90.00
#
_symmetry.space_group_name_H-M   'P 1'
#
loop_
_entity.id
_entity.type
_entity.pdbx_description
1 polymer ?
#
loop_
_entity_poly.entity_id
_entity_poly.type
_entity_poly.pdbx_seq_one_letter_code
_entity_poly.pdbx_strand_id
1 'polypeptide(L)'
;MIPHARLCLMLLISVTASAGEPKSVDLLWPGGAPGAVGTEPQDKPSLAVWLPDHEKANGCGVVVCPGGGYGGLALDHEGRQVAEWLNKAGIAAFVLSYRVAPRYRHPAPIQ
;
A
#
# COMPACT_ATOMS: atom_id res chain seq x y z
N MET A 1 49.56 -38.61 9.21
CA MET A 1 48.14 -38.86 9.51
C MET A 1 47.61 -37.64 10.26
N ILE A 2 46.88 -36.73 9.59
CA ILE A 2 46.42 -35.45 10.15
C ILE A 2 44.89 -35.49 10.24
N PRO A 3 44.25 -35.36 11.43
CA PRO A 3 42.80 -35.44 11.54
C PRO A 3 42.15 -34.11 11.13
N HIS A 4 41.08 -34.19 10.34
CA HIS A 4 40.36 -33.03 9.83
C HIS A 4 39.45 -32.46 10.92
N ALA A 5 39.78 -31.27 11.41
CA ALA A 5 38.89 -30.47 12.24
C ALA A 5 37.69 -30.02 11.38
N ARG A 6 36.51 -30.54 11.69
CA ARG A 6 35.24 -30.11 11.10
C ARG A 6 34.86 -28.76 11.69
N LEU A 7 35.16 -27.69 10.96
CA LEU A 7 34.69 -26.34 11.24
C LEU A 7 33.16 -26.30 11.05
N CYS A 8 32.42 -26.34 12.16
CA CYS A 8 30.97 -26.21 12.15
C CYS A 8 30.62 -24.72 12.03
N LEU A 9 30.36 -24.27 10.81
CA LEU A 9 29.90 -22.91 10.51
C LEU A 9 28.44 -22.77 10.95
N MET A 10 28.21 -22.22 12.14
CA MET A 10 26.87 -21.82 12.58
C MET A 10 26.44 -20.56 11.82
N LEU A 11 25.54 -20.74 10.85
CA LEU A 11 24.94 -19.66 10.08
C LEU A 11 23.86 -18.96 10.93
N LEU A 12 24.14 -17.74 11.38
CA LEU A 12 23.15 -16.84 11.99
C LEU A 12 22.15 -16.40 10.91
N ILE A 13 20.92 -16.89 10.98
CA ILE A 13 19.83 -16.44 10.12
C ILE A 13 19.24 -15.16 10.74
N SER A 14 19.53 -14.01 10.15
CA SER A 14 18.85 -12.75 10.49
C SER A 14 17.41 -12.80 9.99
N VAL A 15 16.44 -12.79 10.91
CA VAL A 15 15.03 -12.58 10.57
C VAL A 15 14.86 -11.11 10.20
N THR A 16 14.63 -10.83 8.94
CA THR A 16 14.20 -9.51 8.47
C THR A 16 12.68 -9.46 8.52
N ALA A 17 12.12 -8.50 9.25
CA ALA A 17 10.70 -8.22 9.19
C ALA A 17 10.41 -7.55 7.84
N SER A 18 9.77 -8.28 6.93
CA SER A 18 9.29 -7.72 5.67
C SER A 18 8.07 -6.84 5.95
N ALA A 19 8.12 -5.57 5.52
CA ALA A 19 6.93 -4.72 5.47
C ALA A 19 5.91 -5.37 4.52
N GLY A 20 4.62 -5.26 4.85
CA GLY A 20 3.58 -5.80 3.98
C GLY A 20 3.55 -5.03 2.66
N GLU A 21 3.26 -5.72 1.56
CA GLU A 21 2.91 -5.09 0.29
C GLU A 21 1.39 -5.24 0.06
N PRO A 22 0.77 -4.34 -0.73
CA PRO A 22 -0.64 -4.49 -1.06
C PRO A 22 -0.86 -5.78 -1.87
N LYS A 23 -1.99 -6.43 -1.62
CA LYS A 23 -2.43 -7.63 -2.36
C LYS A 23 -2.66 -7.34 -3.85
N SER A 24 -3.22 -6.18 -4.15
CA SER A 24 -3.40 -5.65 -5.51
C SER A 24 -3.40 -4.12 -5.48
N VAL A 25 -3.17 -3.52 -6.64
CA VAL A 25 -3.38 -2.09 -6.87
C VAL A 25 -4.26 -1.95 -8.10
N ASP A 26 -5.52 -1.63 -7.88
CA ASP A 26 -6.54 -1.63 -8.93
C ASP A 26 -6.83 -0.20 -9.38
N LEU A 27 -6.80 0.06 -10.70
CA LEU A 27 -7.15 1.36 -11.23
C LEU A 27 -8.65 1.61 -11.10
N LEU A 28 -9.03 2.80 -10.64
CA LEU A 28 -10.45 3.17 -10.57
C LEU A 28 -11.06 3.38 -11.97
N TRP A 29 -10.26 3.89 -12.91
CA TRP A 29 -10.64 3.99 -14.33
C TRP A 29 -9.58 3.35 -15.21
N PRO A 30 -9.72 2.04 -15.55
CA PRO A 30 -8.78 1.35 -16.44
C PRO A 30 -8.66 1.99 -17.82
N GLY A 31 -9.73 2.63 -18.31
CA GLY A 31 -9.75 3.37 -19.59
C GLY A 31 -9.28 4.82 -19.52
N GLY A 32 -8.82 5.29 -18.35
CA GLY A 32 -8.45 6.69 -18.10
C GLY A 32 -9.51 7.44 -17.31
N ALA A 33 -9.07 8.18 -16.28
CA ALA A 33 -9.99 8.90 -15.39
C ALA A 33 -10.64 10.09 -16.09
N PRO A 34 -11.92 10.40 -15.80
CA PRO A 34 -12.60 11.57 -16.36
C PRO A 34 -11.80 12.86 -16.11
N GLY A 35 -11.57 13.63 -17.17
CA GLY A 35 -10.79 14.87 -17.09
C GLY A 35 -9.29 14.70 -16.82
N ALA A 36 -8.76 13.47 -16.92
CA ALA A 36 -7.31 13.26 -16.92
C ALA A 36 -6.67 14.01 -18.10
N VAL A 37 -5.56 14.70 -17.83
CA VAL A 37 -4.79 15.46 -18.83
C VAL A 37 -3.46 14.78 -19.18
N GLY A 38 -3.23 13.56 -18.67
CA GLY A 38 -2.03 12.77 -18.89
C GLY A 38 -2.25 11.28 -18.60
N THR A 39 -1.18 10.50 -18.73
CA THR A 39 -1.17 9.03 -18.56
C THR A 39 -0.12 8.55 -17.55
N GLU A 40 0.43 9.46 -16.76
CA GLU A 40 1.40 9.16 -15.70
C GLU A 40 0.69 8.54 -14.49
N PRO A 41 1.43 7.93 -13.53
CA PRO A 41 0.81 7.34 -12.33
C PRO A 41 -0.11 8.31 -11.57
N GLN A 42 0.28 9.57 -11.44
CA GLN A 42 -0.52 10.61 -10.79
C GLN A 42 -1.82 10.99 -11.54
N ASP A 43 -1.97 10.58 -12.80
CA ASP A 43 -3.17 10.77 -13.62
C ASP A 43 -4.16 9.58 -13.47
N LYS A 44 -3.71 8.50 -12.83
CA LYS A 44 -4.40 7.21 -12.73
C LYS A 44 -4.74 6.91 -11.27
N PRO A 45 -5.87 7.42 -10.76
CA PRO A 45 -6.27 7.13 -9.40
C PRO A 45 -6.56 5.63 -9.23
N SER A 46 -6.19 5.10 -8.08
CA SER A 46 -6.16 3.66 -7.81
C SER A 46 -6.51 3.33 -6.36
N LEU A 47 -6.85 2.08 -6.12
CA LEU A 47 -7.09 1.53 -4.79
C LEU A 47 -6.07 0.41 -4.51
N ALA A 48 -5.20 0.62 -3.53
CA ALA A 48 -4.32 -0.45 -3.05
C ALA A 48 -5.06 -1.29 -2.00
N VAL A 49 -5.17 -2.59 -2.26
CA VAL A 49 -5.91 -3.53 -1.40
C VAL A 49 -4.96 -4.15 -0.39
N TRP A 50 -5.26 -3.96 0.88
CA TRP A 50 -4.53 -4.53 2.00
C TRP A 50 -5.47 -5.46 2.75
N LEU A 51 -5.11 -6.74 2.81
CA LEU A 51 -5.94 -7.74 3.47
C LEU A 51 -5.28 -8.17 4.78
N PRO A 52 -6.06 -8.35 5.87
CA PRO A 52 -5.57 -8.99 7.08
C PRO A 52 -5.26 -10.46 6.79
N ASP A 53 -4.51 -11.09 7.70
CA ASP A 53 -4.38 -12.55 7.73
C ASP A 53 -5.79 -13.18 7.73
N HIS A 54 -5.99 -14.22 6.93
CA HIS A 54 -7.30 -14.87 6.78
C HIS A 54 -7.91 -15.32 8.12
N GLU A 55 -7.08 -15.77 9.06
CA GLU A 55 -7.50 -16.20 10.41
C GLU A 55 -7.97 -15.04 11.31
N LYS A 56 -7.54 -13.81 11.02
CA LYS A 56 -7.90 -12.61 11.78
C LYS A 56 -9.02 -11.80 11.10
N ALA A 57 -9.32 -12.11 9.83
CA ALA A 57 -10.28 -11.36 9.04
C ALA A 57 -11.65 -11.32 9.72
N ASN A 58 -12.12 -10.13 10.09
CA ASN A 58 -13.37 -9.93 10.80
C ASN A 58 -14.54 -9.50 9.88
N GLY A 59 -14.29 -9.37 8.58
CA GLY A 59 -15.27 -8.98 7.56
C GLY A 59 -15.48 -7.47 7.40
N CYS A 60 -14.84 -6.63 8.22
CA CYS A 60 -14.89 -5.18 8.07
C CYS A 60 -13.93 -4.69 6.98
N GLY A 61 -14.35 -3.66 6.24
CA GLY A 61 -13.55 -2.97 5.23
C GLY A 61 -13.53 -1.46 5.46
N VAL A 62 -12.35 -0.84 5.30
CA VAL A 62 -12.16 0.61 5.46
C VAL A 62 -11.44 1.19 4.25
N VAL A 63 -12.01 2.23 3.64
CA VAL A 63 -11.31 3.04 2.64
C VAL A 63 -10.48 4.10 3.35
N VAL A 64 -9.17 4.08 3.13
CA VAL A 64 -8.22 5.04 3.68
C VAL A 64 -7.98 6.10 2.61
N CYS A 65 -8.26 7.36 2.93
CA CYS A 65 -7.98 8.51 2.07
C CYS A 65 -6.79 9.28 2.66
N PRO A 66 -5.56 9.04 2.19
CA PRO A 66 -4.36 9.72 2.68
C PRO A 66 -4.49 11.22 2.43
N GLY A 67 -4.05 12.03 3.39
CA GLY A 67 -4.03 13.48 3.30
C GLY A 67 -2.85 14.01 2.49
N GLY A 68 -2.43 15.24 2.81
CA GLY A 68 -1.45 16.02 2.02
C GLY A 68 -2.02 17.31 1.42
N GLY A 69 -3.16 17.78 1.95
CA GLY A 69 -3.73 19.11 1.63
C GLY A 69 -4.10 19.31 0.16
N TYR A 70 -4.37 18.22 -0.58
CA TYR A 70 -4.57 18.22 -2.03
C TYR A 70 -3.39 18.73 -2.86
N GLY A 71 -2.19 18.83 -2.28
CA GLY A 71 -0.93 19.12 -2.99
C GLY A 71 -0.03 17.89 -3.15
N GLY A 72 -0.30 16.82 -2.41
CA GLY A 72 0.38 15.54 -2.45
C GLY A 72 -0.44 14.48 -1.73
N LEU A 73 0.09 13.26 -1.68
CA LEU A 73 -0.50 12.16 -0.92
C LEU A 73 0.51 11.58 0.06
N ALA A 74 0.15 11.54 1.34
CA ALA A 74 0.93 10.92 2.40
C ALA A 74 0.83 9.37 2.39
N LEU A 75 1.09 8.74 1.24
CA LEU A 75 0.82 7.31 0.98
C LEU A 75 1.52 6.35 1.94
N ASP A 76 2.66 6.73 2.54
CA ASP A 76 3.34 5.87 3.51
C ASP A 76 2.70 5.95 4.90
N HIS A 77 2.78 7.11 5.57
CA HIS A 77 2.34 7.25 6.96
C HIS A 77 0.83 7.35 7.14
N GLU A 78 0.09 7.94 6.19
CA GLU A 78 -1.39 7.98 6.23
C GLU A 78 -2.04 6.93 5.30
N GLY A 79 -1.24 6.15 4.56
CA GLY A 79 -1.69 5.04 3.73
C GLY A 79 -1.21 3.70 4.27
N ARG A 80 -0.03 3.25 3.85
CA ARG A 80 0.53 1.92 4.19
C ARG A 80 0.51 1.61 5.68
N GLN A 81 1.03 2.51 6.52
CA GLN A 81 1.12 2.26 7.97
C GLN A 81 -0.26 2.15 8.62
N VAL A 82 -1.23 2.95 8.15
CA VAL A 82 -2.64 2.86 8.57
C VAL A 82 -3.24 1.52 8.13
N ALA A 83 -2.99 1.11 6.89
CA ALA A 83 -3.47 -0.18 6.37
C ALA A 83 -2.89 -1.37 7.14
N GLU A 84 -1.59 -1.35 7.45
CA GLU A 84 -0.95 -2.37 8.29
C GLU A 84 -1.53 -2.41 9.70
N TRP A 85 -1.86 -1.25 10.29
CA TRP A 85 -2.52 -1.16 11.59
C TRP A 85 -3.94 -1.73 11.56
N LEU A 86 -4.73 -1.41 10.53
CA LEU A 86 -6.08 -1.95 10.32
C LEU A 86 -6.04 -3.48 10.11
N ASN A 87 -5.10 -3.97 9.30
CA ASN A 87 -4.93 -5.41 9.06
C ASN A 87 -4.60 -6.16 10.35
N LYS A 88 -3.79 -5.59 11.26
CA LYS A 88 -3.53 -6.19 12.59
C LYS A 88 -4.80 -6.32 13.44
N ALA A 89 -5.77 -5.44 13.25
CA ALA A 89 -7.09 -5.50 13.87
C ALA A 89 -8.09 -6.41 13.12
N GLY A 90 -7.65 -7.12 12.07
CA GLY A 90 -8.50 -8.00 11.28
C GLY A 90 -9.36 -7.30 10.23
N ILE A 91 -9.11 -6.01 9.96
CA ILE A 91 -9.89 -5.17 9.06
C ILE A 91 -9.19 -5.07 7.71
N ALA A 92 -9.91 -5.26 6.60
CA ALA A 92 -9.37 -5.00 5.27
C ALA A 92 -9.27 -3.48 5.03
N ALA A 93 -8.13 -3.03 4.53
CA ALA A 93 -7.89 -1.62 4.22
C ALA A 93 -7.73 -1.41 2.71
N PHE A 94 -8.33 -0.33 2.22
CA PHE A 94 -8.33 0.04 0.81
C PHE A 94 -7.76 1.45 0.68
N VAL A 95 -6.46 1.57 0.39
CA VAL A 95 -5.77 2.86 0.36
C VAL A 95 -5.98 3.54 -0.99
N LEU A 96 -6.67 4.67 -0.97
CA LEU A 96 -7.00 5.45 -2.16
C LEU A 96 -5.82 6.34 -2.57
N SER A 97 -5.34 6.18 -3.79
CA SER A 97 -4.52 7.17 -4.47
C SER A 97 -5.43 8.01 -5.37
N TYR A 98 -5.69 9.26 -4.99
CA TYR A 98 -6.53 10.19 -5.76
C TYR A 98 -5.70 11.30 -6.41
N ARG A 99 -6.29 11.97 -7.40
CA ARG A 99 -5.60 13.01 -8.18
C ARG A 99 -5.56 14.32 -7.42
N VAL A 100 -4.42 15.01 -7.43
CA VAL A 100 -4.17 16.23 -6.64
C VAL A 100 -3.52 17.37 -7.44
N ALA A 101 -3.42 18.55 -6.82
CA ALA A 101 -2.86 19.76 -7.40
C ALA A 101 -1.33 19.59 -7.61
N PRO A 102 -0.70 20.41 -8.50
CA PRO A 102 -1.28 21.52 -9.25
C PRO A 102 -2.11 21.06 -10.46
N ARG A 103 -1.95 19.82 -10.92
CA ARG A 103 -2.55 19.32 -12.16
C ARG A 103 -4.07 19.12 -12.05
N TYR A 104 -4.52 18.60 -10.92
CA TYR A 104 -5.92 18.27 -10.69
C TYR A 104 -6.44 19.01 -9.46
N ARG A 105 -7.45 19.84 -9.65
CA ARG A 105 -8.17 20.53 -8.57
C ARG A 105 -9.60 20.04 -8.52
N HIS A 106 -10.37 20.51 -7.54
CA HIS A 106 -11.80 20.26 -7.47
C HIS A 106 -12.45 20.45 -8.86
N PRO A 107 -13.23 19.46 -9.34
CA PRO A 107 -13.74 18.29 -8.61
C PRO A 107 -12.88 17.02 -8.67
N ALA A 108 -11.73 17.00 -9.35
CA ALA A 108 -10.99 15.78 -9.65
C ALA A 108 -10.62 14.86 -8.46
N PRO A 109 -10.30 15.36 -7.24
CA PRO A 109 -10.04 14.50 -6.08
C PRO A 109 -11.26 13.73 -5.54
N ILE A 110 -12.48 14.16 -5.87
CA ILE A 110 -13.74 13.59 -5.35
C ILE A 110 -14.57 12.86 -6.42
N GLN A 111 -14.01 12.72 -7.62
CA GLN A 111 -14.61 11.97 -8.72
C GLN A 111 -14.36 10.48 -8.54
#